data_AF-X0Z5W7-F1
#
_entry.id   AF-X0Z5W7-F1
#
_cell.length_a   1.000
_cell.length_b   1.000
_cell.length_c   1.000
_cell.angle_alpha   90.00
_cell.angle_beta   90.00
_cell.angle_gamma   90.00
#
_symmetry.space_group_name_H-M   'P 1'
#
loop_
_entity.id
_entity.type
_entity.pdbx_description
1 polymer ?
#
loop_
_entity_poly.entity_id
_entity_poly.type
_entity_poly.pdbx_seq_one_letter_code
_entity_poly.pdbx_strand_id
1 'polypeptide(L)'
;AQMIVEGLLSDRIAAGWRGVWQMALMSAVVMTAWDMIMDPIMVRMGFWVWEVEGPYLGVPLHNYVGWLATTFTIFLLYRLIAPRLGRMPSIIVPRSLIPQAAWSYSITWTSNTLAAIQMNLIGPAFVGMLSAGAFVLMGVLGSSGGGSYEVGES
;
A
#
# COMPACT_ATOMS: atom_id res chain seq x y z
N ALA A 1 -0.66 -1.66 -4.12
CA ALA A 1 0.21 -2.30 -3.12
C ALA A 1 0.09 -3.82 -3.18
N GLN A 2 -1.09 -4.39 -2.93
CA GLN A 2 -1.29 -5.84 -2.86
C GLN A 2 -0.85 -6.63 -4.11
N MET A 3 -1.23 -6.19 -5.31
CA MET A 3 -0.85 -6.85 -6.58
C MET A 3 0.67 -6.87 -6.82
N ILE A 4 1.39 -5.85 -6.33
CA ILE A 4 2.86 -5.74 -6.47
C ILE A 4 3.55 -6.62 -5.43
N VAL A 5 3.03 -6.62 -4.19
CA VAL A 5 3.48 -7.49 -3.11
C VAL A 5 3.29 -8.96 -3.49
N GLU A 6 2.18 -9.31 -4.14
CA GLU A 6 1.92 -10.66 -4.67
C GLU A 6 2.79 -11.00 -5.89
N GLY A 7 2.98 -10.05 -6.82
CA GLY A 7 3.79 -10.26 -8.02
C GLY A 7 5.30 -10.43 -7.77
N LEU A 8 5.83 -9.86 -6.68
CA LEU A 8 7.26 -9.97 -6.32
C LEU A 8 7.57 -11.08 -5.31
N LEU A 9 6.58 -11.50 -4.51
CA LEU A 9 6.77 -12.51 -3.45
C LEU A 9 6.19 -13.89 -3.81
N SER A 10 5.90 -14.15 -5.11
CA SER A 10 5.24 -15.39 -5.52
C SER A 10 6.06 -16.65 -5.19
N ASP A 11 5.28 -17.65 -4.74
CA ASP A 11 5.56 -19.06 -4.47
C ASP A 11 6.29 -19.42 -3.18
N ARG A 12 7.21 -18.59 -2.66
CA ARG A 12 8.01 -19.00 -1.48
C ARG A 12 7.48 -18.57 -0.12
N ILE A 13 6.69 -17.48 -0.06
CA ILE A 13 6.18 -16.93 1.22
C ILE A 13 4.72 -17.34 1.47
N ALA A 14 3.97 -17.76 0.44
CA ALA A 14 2.53 -18.05 0.53
C ALA A 14 2.17 -19.40 1.19
N ALA A 15 3.14 -20.28 1.46
CA ALA A 15 2.89 -21.60 2.02
C ALA A 15 2.69 -21.54 3.56
N GLY A 16 1.47 -21.17 3.99
CA GLY A 16 0.99 -21.37 5.36
C GLY A 16 0.64 -20.10 6.15
N TRP A 17 0.19 -20.29 7.40
CA TRP A 17 -0.30 -19.21 8.27
C TRP A 17 0.71 -18.06 8.41
N ARG A 18 2.01 -18.34 8.49
CA ARG A 18 3.04 -17.29 8.60
C ARG A 18 3.01 -16.31 7.43
N GLY A 19 2.86 -16.80 6.20
CA GLY A 19 2.75 -15.97 4.99
C GLY A 19 1.52 -15.08 4.99
N VAL A 20 0.37 -15.61 5.43
CA VAL A 20 -0.88 -14.85 5.54
C VAL A 20 -0.71 -13.65 6.47
N TRP A 21 -0.12 -13.87 7.65
CA TRP A 21 0.10 -12.81 8.64
C TRP A 21 1.13 -11.79 8.15
N GLN A 22 2.25 -12.23 7.58
CA GLN A 22 3.29 -11.35 7.05
C GLN A 22 2.75 -10.43 5.94
N MET A 23 2.00 -10.99 4.99
CA MET A 23 1.44 -10.21 3.88
C MET A 23 0.36 -9.22 4.33
N ALA A 24 -0.48 -9.61 5.30
CA ALA A 24 -1.46 -8.72 5.90
C ALA A 24 -0.77 -7.56 6.64
N LEU A 25 0.27 -7.86 7.42
CA LEU A 25 1.04 -6.86 8.16
C LEU A 25 1.77 -5.90 7.21
N MET A 26 2.46 -6.41 6.19
CA MET A 26 3.13 -5.56 5.19
C MET A 26 2.14 -4.64 4.49
N SER A 27 0.97 -5.16 4.10
CA SER A 27 -0.06 -4.38 3.42
C SER A 27 -0.64 -3.30 4.33
N ALA A 28 -0.82 -3.61 5.61
CA ALA A 28 -1.26 -2.65 6.62
C ALA A 28 -0.23 -1.54 6.85
N VAL A 29 1.05 -1.90 7.03
CA VAL A 29 2.14 -0.93 7.22
C VAL A 29 2.26 0.01 6.03
N VAL A 30 2.18 -0.50 4.80
CA VAL A 30 2.22 0.32 3.58
C VAL A 30 1.05 1.30 3.53
N MET A 31 -0.16 0.85 3.89
CA MET A 31 -1.34 1.71 3.90
C MET A 31 -1.24 2.80 4.99
N THR A 32 -0.84 2.44 6.21
CA THR A 32 -0.62 3.41 7.29
C THR A 32 0.52 4.38 6.97
N ALA A 33 1.57 3.94 6.29
CA ALA A 33 2.66 4.82 5.86
C ALA A 33 2.18 5.88 4.85
N TRP A 34 1.23 5.53 3.98
CA TRP A 34 0.61 6.51 3.08
C TRP A 34 -0.22 7.54 3.86
N ASP A 35 -0.98 7.09 4.85
CA ASP A 35 -1.79 7.92 5.75
C ASP A 35 -0.94 8.92 6.56
N MET A 36 0.25 8.50 7.01
CA MET A 36 1.23 9.39 7.64
C MET A 36 1.72 10.52 6.71
N ILE A 37 1.52 10.42 5.39
CA ILE A 37 1.84 11.49 4.45
C ILE A 37 0.61 12.35 4.17
N MET A 38 -0.51 11.68 3.87
CA MET A 38 -1.72 12.32 3.37
C MET A 38 -2.45 13.09 4.47
N ASP A 39 -2.49 12.57 5.71
CA ASP A 39 -3.24 13.20 6.79
C ASP A 39 -2.70 14.56 7.22
N PRO A 40 -1.39 14.76 7.39
CA PRO A 40 -0.87 16.09 7.66
C PRO A 40 -1.10 17.09 6.52
N ILE A 41 -1.13 16.62 5.26
CA ILE A 41 -1.48 17.45 4.11
C ILE A 41 -2.94 17.91 4.21
N MET A 42 -3.86 16.99 4.49
CA MET A 42 -5.29 17.30 4.60
C MET A 42 -5.60 18.20 5.80
N VAL A 43 -4.93 17.99 6.93
CA VAL A 43 -5.03 18.90 8.08
C VAL A 43 -4.52 20.29 7.71
N ARG A 44 -3.36 20.40 7.05
CA ARG A 44 -2.79 21.68 6.61
C ARG A 44 -3.64 22.40 5.56
N MET A 45 -4.34 21.66 4.71
CA MET A 45 -5.30 22.21 3.73
C MET A 45 -6.65 22.58 4.37
N GLY A 46 -6.87 22.24 5.64
CA GLY A 46 -8.13 22.50 6.35
C GLY A 46 -9.27 21.55 5.98
N PHE A 47 -8.98 20.44 5.29
CA PHE A 47 -9.97 19.41 4.98
C PHE A 47 -10.27 18.52 6.19
N TRP A 48 -9.28 18.32 7.06
CA TRP A 48 -9.45 17.61 8.32
C TRP A 48 -9.17 18.50 9.50
N VAL A 49 -10.11 18.50 10.45
CA VAL A 49 -10.00 19.22 11.71
C VAL A 49 -10.29 18.21 12.82
N TRP A 50 -9.34 18.07 13.74
CA TRP A 50 -9.46 17.18 14.88
C TRP A 50 -9.87 17.98 16.12
N GLU A 51 -10.72 17.39 16.97
CA GLU A 51 -11.12 18.01 18.24
C GLU A 51 -9.93 18.24 19.18
N VAL A 52 -9.00 17.29 19.18
CA VAL A 52 -7.73 17.37 19.91
C VAL A 52 -6.61 17.33 18.88
N GLU A 53 -5.82 18.40 18.82
CA GLU A 53 -4.64 18.45 17.96
C GLU A 53 -3.66 17.34 18.36
N GLY A 54 -3.41 16.44 17.42
CA GLY A 54 -2.48 15.36 17.66
C GLY A 54 -1.02 15.78 17.47
N PRO A 55 -0.10 15.06 18.12
CA PRO A 55 1.32 15.41 18.14
C PRO A 55 2.00 15.25 16.77
N TYR A 56 1.40 14.49 15.85
CA TYR A 56 1.92 14.33 14.50
C TYR A 56 1.23 15.34 13.56
N LEU A 57 1.72 16.58 13.59
CA LEU A 57 1.31 17.65 12.67
C LEU A 57 -0.22 17.90 12.66
N GLY A 58 -0.85 17.78 13.84
CA GLY A 58 -2.29 17.97 14.03
C GLY A 58 -3.11 16.68 13.99
N VAL A 59 -2.51 15.54 13.65
CA VAL A 59 -3.20 14.23 13.57
C VAL A 59 -2.94 13.40 14.83
N PRO A 60 -4.00 12.92 15.53
CA PRO A 60 -3.86 12.06 16.70
C PRO A 60 -3.20 10.72 16.39
N LEU A 61 -2.31 10.23 17.26
CA LEU A 61 -1.60 8.98 17.02
C LEU A 61 -2.52 7.75 16.93
N HIS A 62 -3.67 7.78 17.61
CA HIS A 62 -4.64 6.69 17.56
C HIS A 62 -5.27 6.54 16.17
N ASN A 63 -5.25 7.58 15.32
CA ASN A 63 -5.69 7.48 13.93
C ASN A 63 -4.82 6.50 13.15
N TYR A 64 -3.50 6.63 13.25
CA TYR A 64 -2.56 5.72 12.58
C TYR A 64 -2.63 4.29 13.11
N VAL A 65 -2.85 4.12 14.42
CA VAL A 65 -3.12 2.81 15.02
C VAL A 65 -4.42 2.23 14.47
N GLY A 66 -5.46 3.05 14.32
CA GLY A 66 -6.74 2.68 13.73
C GLY A 66 -6.59 2.22 12.28
N TRP A 67 -5.84 2.96 11.46
CA TRP A 67 -5.53 2.56 10.09
C TRP A 67 -4.75 1.26 10.02
N LEU A 68 -3.72 1.10 10.86
CA LEU A 68 -2.93 -0.13 10.91
C LEU A 68 -3.80 -1.33 11.28
N ALA A 69 -4.60 -1.23 12.34
CA ALA A 69 -5.47 -2.31 12.82
C ALA A 69 -6.56 -2.65 11.80
N THR A 70 -7.22 -1.64 11.23
CA THR A 70 -8.31 -1.83 10.26
C THR A 70 -7.79 -2.50 9.00
N THR A 71 -6.71 -1.98 8.43
CA THR A 71 -6.14 -2.51 7.18
C THR A 71 -5.56 -3.90 7.39
N PHE A 72 -4.86 -4.13 8.51
CA PHE A 72 -4.39 -5.46 8.88
C PHE A 72 -5.55 -6.45 8.97
N THR A 73 -6.63 -6.08 9.65
CA THR A 73 -7.82 -6.93 9.81
C THR A 73 -8.46 -7.23 8.46
N ILE A 74 -8.64 -6.22 7.60
CA ILE A 74 -9.21 -6.39 6.26
C ILE A 74 -8.35 -7.34 5.43
N PHE A 75 -7.03 -7.14 5.37
CA PHE A 75 -6.15 -8.01 4.58
C PHE A 75 -6.02 -9.42 5.16
N LEU A 76 -6.03 -9.55 6.47
CA LEU A 76 -6.03 -10.85 7.15
C LEU A 76 -7.32 -11.62 6.81
N LEU A 77 -8.48 -10.98 6.98
CA LEU A 77 -9.77 -11.56 6.65
C LEU A 77 -9.86 -11.89 5.17
N TYR A 78 -9.46 -10.99 4.28
CA TYR A 78 -9.41 -11.24 2.84
C TYR A 78 -8.62 -12.52 2.52
N ARG A 79 -7.41 -12.67 3.07
CA ARG A 79 -6.57 -13.85 2.81
C ARG A 79 -7.10 -15.14 3.43
N LEU A 80 -7.84 -15.06 4.53
CA LEU A 80 -8.50 -16.22 5.12
C LEU A 80 -9.78 -16.60 4.36
N ILE A 81 -10.54 -15.61 3.92
CA ILE A 81 -11.90 -15.80 3.41
C ILE A 81 -11.88 -16.05 1.89
N ALA A 82 -11.07 -15.32 1.13
CA ALA A 82 -11.04 -15.41 -0.34
C ALA A 82 -10.79 -16.83 -0.88
N PRO A 83 -9.86 -17.64 -0.33
CA PRO A 83 -9.69 -19.03 -0.77
C PRO A 83 -10.90 -19.93 -0.48
N ARG A 84 -11.73 -19.56 0.51
CA ARG A 84 -12.88 -20.36 0.98
C ARG A 84 -14.19 -20.03 0.26
N LEU A 85 -14.30 -18.86 -0.38
CA LEU A 85 -15.49 -18.48 -1.17
C LEU A 85 -15.57 -19.17 -2.55
N GLY A 86 -14.65 -20.10 -2.83
CA GLY A 86 -14.52 -20.72 -4.14
C GLY A 86 -13.72 -19.86 -5.12
N ARG A 87 -13.30 -20.47 -6.23
CA ARG A 87 -12.60 -19.77 -7.30
C ARG A 87 -13.52 -18.67 -7.82
N MET A 88 -13.17 -17.40 -7.58
CA MET A 88 -13.72 -16.32 -8.39
C MET A 88 -13.44 -16.68 -9.86
N PRO A 89 -14.35 -16.36 -10.82
CA PRO A 89 -14.04 -16.54 -12.23
C PRO A 89 -12.67 -15.93 -12.49
N SER A 90 -11.78 -16.69 -13.12
CA SER A 90 -10.41 -16.27 -13.38
C SER A 90 -10.45 -14.97 -14.18
N ILE A 91 -10.30 -13.84 -13.48
CA ILE A 91 -10.12 -12.55 -14.14
C ILE A 91 -8.70 -12.63 -14.69
N ILE A 92 -8.61 -12.80 -16.01
CA ILE A 92 -7.34 -12.71 -16.72
C ILE A 92 -6.91 -11.25 -16.59
N VAL A 93 -6.00 -10.97 -15.67
CA VAL A 93 -5.37 -9.66 -15.53
C VAL A 93 -4.22 -9.64 -16.54
N PRO A 94 -4.32 -8.90 -17.66
CA PRO A 94 -3.22 -8.82 -18.60
C PRO A 94 -1.98 -8.27 -17.88
N ARG A 95 -0.81 -8.91 -18.05
CA ARG A 95 0.42 -8.47 -17.37
C ARG A 95 0.79 -7.02 -17.67
N SER A 96 0.30 -6.45 -18.77
CA SER A 96 0.43 -5.01 -19.07
C SER A 96 -0.18 -4.11 -17.99
N LEU A 97 -1.11 -4.61 -17.16
CA LEU A 97 -1.66 -3.87 -16.03
C LEU A 97 -0.73 -3.78 -14.83
N ILE A 98 0.23 -4.71 -14.67
CA ILE A 98 1.17 -4.69 -13.53
C ILE A 98 2.06 -3.44 -13.59
N PRO A 99 2.68 -3.09 -14.74
CA PRO A 99 3.38 -1.81 -14.89
C PRO A 99 2.46 -0.61 -14.73
N GLN A 100 1.22 -0.66 -15.22
CA GLN A 100 0.27 0.46 -15.08
C GLN A 100 -0.09 0.72 -13.62
N ALA A 101 -0.33 -0.33 -12.83
CA ALA A 101 -0.56 -0.22 -11.40
C ALA A 101 0.70 0.32 -10.70
N ALA A 102 1.89 -0.15 -11.06
CA ALA A 102 3.12 0.37 -10.48
C ALA A 102 3.35 1.85 -10.80
N TRP A 103 3.00 2.29 -12.02
CA TRP A 103 3.04 3.70 -12.41
C TRP A 103 2.02 4.54 -11.64
N SER A 104 0.78 4.08 -11.49
CA SER A 104 -0.22 4.83 -10.74
C SER A 104 0.20 5.02 -9.28
N TYR A 105 0.70 3.96 -8.62
CA TYR A 105 1.25 4.07 -7.28
C TYR A 105 2.47 5.01 -7.25
N SER A 106 3.41 4.88 -8.19
CA SER A 106 4.59 5.75 -8.26
C SER A 106 4.22 7.23 -8.35
N ILE A 107 3.22 7.56 -9.17
CA ILE A 107 2.69 8.91 -9.30
C ILE A 107 2.05 9.35 -7.99
N THR A 108 1.15 8.56 -7.40
CA THR A 108 0.48 8.91 -6.13
C THR A 108 1.49 9.19 -5.02
N TRP A 109 2.50 8.35 -4.83
CA TRP A 109 3.49 8.51 -3.77
C TRP A 109 4.41 9.72 -4.03
N THR A 110 4.84 9.92 -5.28
CA THR A 110 5.67 11.07 -5.66
C THR A 110 4.91 12.38 -5.50
N SER A 111 3.65 12.44 -5.94
CA SER A 111 2.80 13.62 -5.81
C SER A 111 2.54 13.98 -4.35
N ASN A 112 2.22 13.00 -3.49
CA ASN A 112 2.04 13.25 -2.05
C ASN A 112 3.35 13.72 -1.38
N THR A 113 4.50 13.16 -1.78
CA THR A 113 5.81 13.59 -1.29
C THR A 113 6.11 15.03 -1.70
N LEU A 114 5.86 15.38 -2.96
CA LEU A 114 6.07 16.74 -3.46
C LEU A 114 5.15 17.74 -2.75
N ALA A 115 3.89 17.39 -2.53
CA ALA A 115 2.95 18.22 -1.77
C ALA A 115 3.43 18.42 -0.32
N ALA A 116 3.91 17.37 0.36
CA ALA A 116 4.49 17.48 1.68
C ALA A 116 5.70 18.44 1.72
N ILE A 117 6.60 18.37 0.73
CA ILE A 117 7.75 19.28 0.60
C ILE A 117 7.28 20.72 0.39
N GLN A 118 6.39 20.96 -0.58
CA GLN A 118 5.85 22.30 -0.89
C GLN A 118 5.18 22.93 0.32
N MET A 119 4.55 22.11 1.15
CA MET A 119 3.88 22.56 2.36
C MET A 119 4.83 22.73 3.55
N ASN A 120 6.12 22.42 3.48
CA ASN A 120 7.04 22.38 4.63
C ASN A 120 6.63 21.35 5.71
N LEU A 121 6.21 20.16 5.30
CA LEU A 121 5.91 19.01 6.15
C LEU A 121 7.06 18.00 6.08
N ILE A 122 8.15 18.26 6.84
CA ILE A 122 9.41 17.49 6.76
C ILE A 122 9.20 16.01 7.12
N GLY A 123 8.43 15.70 8.17
CA GLY A 123 8.15 14.32 8.60
C GLY A 123 7.46 13.49 7.50
N PRO A 124 6.30 13.93 6.99
CA PRO A 124 5.61 13.34 5.83
C PRO A 124 6.48 13.20 4.59
N ALA A 125 7.31 14.20 4.27
CA ALA A 125 8.21 14.15 3.12
C ALA A 125 9.23 13.00 3.22
N PHE A 126 9.81 12.76 4.39
CA PHE A 126 10.75 11.65 4.60
C PHE A 126 10.08 10.28 4.43
N VAL A 127 8.87 10.10 4.99
CA VAL A 127 8.08 8.86 4.84
C VAL A 127 7.75 8.62 3.36
N GLY A 128 7.39 9.68 2.65
CA GLY A 128 7.11 9.66 1.21
C GLY A 128 8.31 9.27 0.36
N MET A 129 9.48 9.86 0.59
CA MET A 129 10.69 9.58 -0.20
C MET A 129 11.15 8.12 -0.08
N LEU A 130 11.13 7.55 1.12
CA LEU A 130 11.54 6.15 1.35
C LEU A 130 10.59 5.16 0.67
N SER A 131 9.29 5.47 0.68
CA SER A 131 8.26 4.57 0.16
C SER A 131 8.09 4.71 -1.36
N ALA A 132 8.14 5.93 -1.89
CA ALA A 132 8.06 6.20 -3.33
C ALA A 132 9.21 5.53 -4.10
N GLY A 133 10.43 5.58 -3.56
CA GLY A 133 11.61 4.94 -4.18
C GLY A 133 11.44 3.44 -4.36
N ALA A 134 10.85 2.76 -3.37
CA ALA A 134 10.54 1.33 -3.48
C ALA A 134 9.54 1.05 -4.62
N PHE A 135 8.45 1.83 -4.72
CA PHE A 135 7.43 1.61 -5.75
C PHE A 135 7.90 1.92 -7.18
N VAL A 136 8.70 2.98 -7.36
CA VAL A 136 9.28 3.33 -8.67
C VAL A 136 10.23 2.23 -9.15
N LEU A 137 11.13 1.76 -8.27
CA LEU A 137 12.03 0.65 -8.59
C LEU A 137 11.24 -0.62 -8.96
N MET A 138 10.18 -0.94 -8.22
CA MET A 138 9.31 -2.07 -8.52
C MET A 138 8.58 -1.92 -9.87
N GLY A 139 8.14 -0.72 -10.23
CA GLY A 139 7.49 -0.46 -11.51
C GLY A 139 8.42 -0.58 -12.72
N VAL A 140 9.63 -0.05 -12.60
CA VAL A 140 10.66 -0.13 -13.66
C VAL A 140 11.16 -1.56 -13.85
N LEU A 141 11.35 -2.31 -12.76
CA LEU A 141 11.78 -3.71 -12.84
C LEU A 141 10.66 -4.62 -13.35
N GLY A 142 9.41 -4.36 -12.95
CA GLY A 142 8.24 -5.12 -13.37
C GLY A 142 7.81 -4.93 -14.83
N SER A 143 8.22 -3.82 -15.49
CA SER A 143 7.92 -3.58 -16.91
C SER A 143 8.77 -4.39 -17.90
N SER A 144 9.76 -5.15 -17.42
CA SER A 144 10.73 -5.86 -18.26
C SER A 144 10.33 -7.31 -18.63
N GLY A 145 9.28 -7.87 -18.02
CA GLY A 145 8.87 -9.27 -18.20
C GLY A 145 7.62 -9.46 -19.05
N GLY A 146 7.78 -9.68 -20.37
CA GLY A 146 6.69 -10.05 -21.27
C GLY A 146 6.18 -11.48 -21.03
N GLY A 147 4.88 -11.64 -20.79
CA GLY A 147 4.16 -12.92 -20.76
C GLY A 147 2.83 -12.79 -20.00
N SER A 148 2.12 -13.88 -19.75
CA SER A 148 0.84 -13.91 -19.00
C SER A 148 0.96 -14.85 -17.81
N TYR A 149 0.53 -14.47 -16.59
CA TYR A 149 0.50 -15.38 -15.44
C TYR A 149 -0.96 -15.73 -15.17
N GLU A 150 -1.27 -17.02 -15.07
CA GLU A 150 -2.51 -17.47 -14.45
C GLU A 150 -2.34 -17.39 -12.93
N VAL A 151 -3.14 -16.55 -12.29
CA VAL A 151 -3.20 -16.50 -10.82
C VAL A 151 -4.16 -17.60 -10.38
N GLY A 152 -3.64 -18.78 -10.01
CA GLY A 152 -4.51 -19.88 -9.57
C GLY A 152 -3.93 -21.30 -9.43
N GLU A 153 -2.65 -21.54 -9.71
CA GLU A 153 -2.04 -22.88 -9.54
C GLU A 153 -1.02 -22.93 -8.40
N SER A 154 -1.48 -23.45 -7.26
CA SER A 154 -0.75 -24.43 -6.43
C SER A 154 -1.75 -25.21 -5.60
#